data_AF-A0A2G2ZWL1-F1
#
_entry.id   AF-A0A2G2ZWL1-F1
#
_cell.length_a   1.000
_cell.length_b   1.000
_cell.length_c   1.000
_cell.angle_alpha   90.00
_cell.angle_beta   90.00
_cell.angle_gamma   90.00
#
_symmetry.space_group_name_H-M   'P 1'
#
loop_
_entity.id
_entity.type
_entity.pdbx_description
1 polymer ?
#
loop_
_entity_poly.entity_id
_entity_poly.type
_entity_poly.pdbx_seq_one_letter_code
_entity_poly.pdbx_strand_id
1 'polypeptide(L)' 'MINIGDVLQIMSSDRYKSVKHRVIISVSRNRVSVPIFVNPAPDAFFSPLKQVLENGEKPL' A
#
# COMPACT_ATOMS: atom_id res chain seq x y z
N MET A 1 -13.84 -2.00 1.68
CA MET A 1 -12.72 -2.39 0.81
C MET A 1 -11.45 -2.01 1.55
N ILE A 2 -10.45 -2.89 1.58
CA ILE A 2 -9.11 -2.60 2.10
C ILE A 2 -8.13 -2.94 0.99
N ASN A 3 -7.15 -2.09 0.80
CA ASN A 3 -6.14 -2.21 -0.24
C ASN A 3 -4.78 -1.83 0.35
N ILE A 4 -3.74 -2.45 -0.18
CA ILE A 4 -2.35 -2.23 0.22
C ILE A 4 -1.84 -1.00 -0.54
N GLY A 5 -1.16 -0.11 0.18
CA GLY A 5 -0.42 1.02 -0.40
C GLY A 5 1.08 0.75 -0.47
N ASP A 6 1.79 1.60 -1.22
CA ASP A 6 3.20 1.40 -1.57
C ASP A 6 4.11 1.29 -0.34
N VAL A 7 3.87 2.08 0.70
CA VAL A 7 4.64 2.02 1.96
C VAL A 7 4.59 0.62 2.56
N LEU A 8 3.41 0.01 2.64
CA LEU A 8 3.26 -1.33 3.22
C LEU A 8 3.89 -2.40 2.31
N GLN A 9 3.85 -2.22 0.99
CA GLN A 9 4.59 -3.07 0.06
C GLN A 9 6.10 -3.02 0.35
N ILE A 10 6.68 -1.82 0.47
CA ILE A 10 8.11 -1.62 0.80
C ILE A 10 8.45 -2.26 2.15
N MET A 11 7.69 -1.95 3.21
CA MET A 11 7.93 -2.50 4.54
C MET A 11 7.83 -4.03 4.59
N SER A 12 7.03 -4.62 3.72
CA SER A 12 6.85 -6.08 3.62
C SER A 12 7.90 -6.79 2.77
N SER A 13 8.91 -6.07 2.24
CA SER A 13 9.84 -6.62 1.23
C SER A 13 9.08 -7.28 0.08
N ASP A 14 8.12 -6.55 -0.48
CA ASP A 14 7.34 -6.98 -1.64
C ASP A 14 6.41 -8.20 -1.40
N ARG A 15 6.25 -8.68 -0.16
CA ARG A 15 5.31 -9.77 0.18
C ARG A 15 3.84 -9.35 0.07
N TYR A 16 3.53 -8.08 0.33
CA TYR A 16 2.22 -7.47 0.09
C TYR A 16 2.27 -6.55 -1.11
N LYS A 17 1.28 -6.66 -2.02
CA LYS A 17 1.30 -5.94 -3.29
C LYS A 17 0.33 -4.75 -3.28
N SER A 18 0.88 -3.58 -3.51
CA SER A 18 0.14 -2.37 -3.89
C SER A 18 -0.35 -2.53 -5.33
N VAL A 19 -1.67 -2.59 -5.49
CA VAL A 19 -2.31 -2.87 -6.78
C VAL A 19 -2.88 -1.61 -7.42
N LYS A 20 -2.65 -1.48 -8.73
CA LYS A 20 -3.29 -0.45 -9.54
C LYS A 20 -4.80 -0.67 -9.52
N HIS A 21 -5.55 0.38 -9.19
CA HIS A 21 -7.01 0.35 -9.17
C HIS A 21 -7.56 1.61 -9.81
N ARG A 22 -8.76 1.51 -10.38
CA ARG A 22 -9.49 2.62 -10.99
C ARG A 22 -10.97 2.50 -10.69
N VAL A 23 -11.64 3.65 -10.56
CA VAL A 23 -13.11 3.71 -10.51
C VAL A 23 -13.61 4.05 -11.91
N ILE A 24 -14.60 3.30 -12.38
CA ILE A 24 -15.26 3.56 -13.67
C ILE A 24 -16.48 4.43 -13.44
N ILE A 25 -16.70 5.41 -14.32
CA ILE A 25 -17.86 6.30 -14.27
C ILE A 25 -19.12 5.55 -14.70
N SER A 26 -20.27 5.92 -14.13
CA SER A 26 -21.58 5.47 -14.59
C SER A 26 -22.38 6.69 -15.04
N VAL A 27 -22.93 6.63 -16.27
CA VAL A 27 -23.83 7.66 -16.80
C VAL A 27 -25.23 7.60 -16.20
N SER A 28 -25.63 6.46 -15.61
CA SER A 28 -26.99 6.22 -15.13
C SER A 28 -27.15 6.33 -13.62
N ARG A 29 -26.05 6.41 -12.84
CA ARG A 29 -26.13 6.42 -11.38
C ARG A 29 -24.99 7.17 -10.72
N ASN A 30 -25.34 8.00 -9.74
CA ASN A 30 -24.37 8.64 -8.85
C ASN A 30 -23.73 7.63 -7.89
N ARG A 31 -22.43 7.82 -7.60
CA ARG A 31 -21.69 7.02 -6.63
C ARG A 31 -20.85 7.94 -5.74
N VAL A 32 -20.98 7.75 -4.43
CA VAL A 32 -20.18 8.45 -3.40
C VAL A 32 -19.40 7.40 -2.60
N SER A 33 -18.15 7.72 -2.23
CA SER A 33 -17.33 6.90 -1.35
C SER A 33 -16.46 7.78 -0.47
N VAL A 34 -16.22 7.35 0.77
CA VAL A 34 -15.37 8.05 1.74
C VAL A 34 -14.17 7.15 2.06
N PRO A 35 -13.00 7.35 1.41
CA PRO A 35 -11.81 6.59 1.71
C PRO A 35 -11.13 7.11 2.99
N ILE A 36 -10.52 6.21 3.74
CA ILE A 36 -9.60 6.53 4.84
C ILE A 36 -8.24 5.97 4.47
N PHE A 37 -7.22 6.81 4.56
CA PHE A 37 -5.83 6.43 4.30
C PHE A 37 -5.07 6.34 5.62
N VAL A 38 -4.47 5.19 5.89
CA VAL A 38 -3.58 4.98 7.04
C VAL A 38 -2.16 5.05 6.52
N ASN A 39 -1.45 6.12 6.88
CA ASN A 39 -0.08 6.39 6.45
C ASN A 39 0.84 6.51 7.68
N PRO A 40 2.15 6.33 7.51
CA PRO A 40 3.13 6.72 8.52
C PRO A 40 3.08 8.22 8.82
N ALA A 41 3.83 8.64 9.85
CA ALA A 41 4.08 10.05 10.07
C ALA A 41 4.71 10.70 8.82
N PRO A 42 4.44 11.99 8.54
CA PRO A 42 4.93 12.65 7.33
C PRO A 42 6.46 12.64 7.14
N ASP A 43 7.20 12.57 8.23
CA ASP A 43 8.67 12.54 8.30
C ASP A 43 9.24 11.13 8.56
N ALA A 44 8.40 10.11 8.59
CA ALA A 44 8.84 8.74 8.81
C ALA A 44 9.64 8.21 7.61
N PHE A 45 10.83 7.69 7.89
CA PHE A 45 11.58 6.87 6.95
C PHE A 45 11.05 5.43 7.00
N PHE A 46 10.83 4.83 5.83
CA PHE A 46 10.39 3.44 5.71
C PHE A 46 11.35 2.64 4.82
N SER A 47 11.56 1.40 5.24
CA SER A 47 12.37 0.39 4.57
C SER A 47 11.77 -0.99 4.91
N PRO A 48 12.18 -2.07 4.24
CA PRO A 48 11.79 -3.42 4.61
C PRO A 48 12.03 -3.69 6.10
N LEU A 49 11.01 -4.26 6.77
CA LEU A 49 11.13 -4.66 8.17
C LEU A 49 12.16 -5.78 8.31
N LYS A 50 13.03 -5.70 9.31
CA LYS A 50 14.11 -6.70 9.49
C LYS A 50 13.57 -8.14 9.62
N GLN A 51 12.37 -8.28 10.19
CA GLN A 51 11.71 -9.56 10.41
C GLN A 51 11.19 -10.21 9.12
N VAL A 52 11.04 -9.45 8.03
CA VAL A 52 10.54 -9.98 6.75
C VAL A 52 11.66 -10.29 5.75
N LEU A 53 12.91 -9.95 6.08
CA LEU A 53 14.10 -10.26 5.31
C LEU A 53 14.59 -11.67 5.66
N GLU A 54 14.91 -12.46 4.65
CA GLU A 54 15.58 -13.75 4.84
C GLU A 54 17.10 -13.55 5.03
N ASN A 55 17.78 -14.57 5.56
CA ASN A 55 19.21 -14.50 5.82
C ASN A 55 19.99 -14.23 4.53
N GLY A 56 20.54 -13.02 4.40
CA GLY A 56 21.33 -12.59 3.25
C GLY A 56 20.54 -11.83 2.18
N GLU A 57 19.22 -11.65 2.33
CA GLU A 57 18.45 -10.77 1.45
C GLU A 57 18.84 -9.30 1.67
N LYS A 58 19.09 -8.60 0.56
CA LYS A 58 19.25 -7.15 0.59
C LYS A 58 17.88 -6.51 0.40
N PRO A 59 17.57 -5.44 1.17
CA PRO A 59 16.43 -4.58 0.85
C PRO A 59 16.46 -4.16 -0.62
N LEU A 60 15.30 -4.27 -1.28
CA LEU A 60 15.08 -3.70 -2.61
C LEU A 60 15.16 -2.18 -2.58
#